data_AF-A0A9D1KL53-F1
#
_entry.id   AF-A0A9D1KL53-F1
#
_cell.length_a   1.000
_cell.length_b   1.000
_cell.length_c   1.000
_cell.angle_alpha   90.00
_cell.angle_beta   90.00
_cell.angle_gamma   90.00
#
_symmetry.space_group_name_H-M   'P 1'
#
loop_
_entity.id
_entity.type
_entity.pdbx_description
1 polymer ?
#
loop_
_entity_poly.entity_id
_entity_poly.type
_entity_poly.pdbx_seq_one_letter_code
_entity_poly.pdbx_strand_id
1 'polypeptide(L)'
;MRTSRRGIVAAVWALPVLAAGLPTLLTSTTHRTTASLAVSASSVVAVDAVTRAHPKGRDAAVLREGYGRGRLPHSVTVTNDRTGSQWFRLRVLDDLTDFRVTVDGGLATPVSRRGFGAPFLLGPASGAQGSRTLSLSYRTAAELPYSRSTSLLGPTQPDQFRRVRIAISVQRFEGSGTPSSEADDHGWALVAGGMIFVAGTLWRTRMARVDFTVTSPTGDSLALHPPIRHSR
;
A
#
# COMPACT_ATOMS: atom_id res chain seq x y z
N MET A 1 14.25 53.03 -8.56
CA MET A 1 15.20 51.90 -8.66
C MET A 1 14.77 50.78 -7.71
N ARG A 2 14.82 49.51 -8.16
CA ARG A 2 14.91 48.29 -7.31
C ARG A 2 16.22 48.34 -6.49
N THR A 3 16.54 47.60 -5.43
CA THR A 3 15.99 46.46 -4.63
C THR A 3 16.84 46.45 -3.31
N SER A 4 16.57 45.73 -2.21
CA SER A 4 15.53 44.78 -1.77
C SER A 4 15.60 44.67 -0.23
N ARG A 5 14.48 44.42 0.46
CA ARG A 5 14.51 43.89 1.85
C ARG A 5 14.21 42.39 1.82
N ARG A 6 15.17 41.56 2.28
CA ARG A 6 15.00 40.11 2.40
C ARG A 6 14.04 39.79 3.56
N GLY A 7 12.78 39.49 3.25
CA GLY A 7 11.84 38.94 4.22
C GLY A 7 12.13 37.46 4.46
N ILE A 8 12.45 37.09 5.70
CA ILE A 8 12.51 35.68 6.12
C ILE A 8 11.06 35.21 6.28
N VAL A 9 10.55 34.44 5.31
CA VAL A 9 9.26 33.77 5.43
C VAL A 9 9.47 32.46 6.19
N ALA A 10 9.21 32.49 7.50
CA ALA A 10 9.13 31.28 8.30
C ALA A 10 7.88 30.49 7.90
N ALA A 11 8.06 29.40 7.14
CA ALA A 11 7.00 28.47 6.83
C ALA A 11 6.60 27.70 8.10
N VAL A 12 5.58 28.20 8.81
CA VAL A 12 4.91 27.46 9.88
C VAL A 12 4.14 26.32 9.24
N TRP A 13 4.76 25.14 9.21
CA TRP A 13 4.08 23.91 8.77
C TRP A 13 3.04 23.53 9.81
N ALA A 14 1.78 23.90 9.55
CA ALA A 14 0.64 23.47 10.31
C ALA A 14 0.51 21.93 10.21
N LEU A 15 0.96 21.24 11.26
CA LEU A 15 0.64 19.84 11.47
C LEU A 15 -0.87 19.75 11.76
N PRO A 16 -1.67 18.99 11.00
CA PRO A 16 -3.04 18.71 11.41
C PRO A 16 -2.96 17.83 12.66
N VAL A 17 -3.31 18.40 13.80
CA VAL A 17 -3.54 17.65 15.04
C VAL A 17 -4.69 16.68 14.77
N LEU A 18 -4.39 15.39 14.72
CA LEU A 18 -5.39 14.33 14.67
C LEU A 18 -6.11 14.28 16.02
N ALA A 19 -7.12 15.14 16.16
CA ALA A 19 -8.09 15.03 17.24
C ALA A 19 -8.83 13.69 17.07
N ALA A 20 -8.68 12.79 18.03
CA ALA A 20 -9.44 11.55 18.07
C ALA A 20 -10.91 11.88 18.37
N GLY A 21 -11.73 11.95 17.33
CA GLY A 21 -13.14 12.30 17.46
C GLY A 21 -13.99 11.69 16.37
N LEU A 22 -14.70 10.61 16.74
CA LEU A 22 -15.95 10.07 16.17
C LEU A 22 -16.02 9.78 14.65
N PRO A 23 -16.86 8.82 14.21
CA PRO A 23 -17.03 8.55 12.78
C PRO A 23 -17.66 9.76 12.09
N THR A 24 -16.89 10.44 11.24
CA THR A 24 -17.40 11.47 10.35
C THR A 24 -18.29 10.83 9.29
N LEU A 25 -19.60 10.94 9.49
CA LEU A 25 -20.60 10.77 8.44
C LEU A 25 -20.26 11.75 7.31
N LEU A 26 -19.66 11.23 6.25
CA LEU A 26 -19.33 12.00 5.04
C LEU A 26 -20.63 12.51 4.41
N THR A 27 -20.79 13.84 4.39
CA THR A 27 -21.90 14.49 3.69
C THR A 27 -21.78 14.25 2.19
N SER A 28 -22.68 13.44 1.64
CA SER A 28 -22.68 13.06 0.24
C SER A 28 -23.04 14.26 -0.66
N THR A 29 -22.05 14.80 -1.37
CA THR A 29 -22.30 15.58 -2.58
C THR A 29 -22.71 14.61 -3.68
N THR A 30 -23.90 14.79 -4.26
CA THR A 30 -24.49 13.89 -5.27
C THR A 30 -23.87 14.06 -6.65
N HIS A 31 -22.56 13.81 -6.76
CA HIS A 31 -22.09 13.11 -7.95
C HIS A 31 -22.64 11.69 -7.89
N ARG A 32 -23.24 11.25 -9.00
CA ARG A 32 -23.74 9.88 -9.15
C ARG A 32 -22.53 8.93 -9.27
N THR A 33 -21.92 8.60 -8.13
CA THR A 33 -20.78 7.68 -8.06
C THR A 33 -21.15 6.37 -8.75
N THR A 34 -20.20 5.83 -9.51
CA THR A 34 -20.42 4.58 -10.25
C THR A 34 -19.94 3.36 -9.48
N ALA A 35 -19.14 3.59 -8.44
CA ALA A 35 -18.78 2.70 -7.37
C ALA A 35 -18.24 3.53 -6.20
N SER A 36 -18.27 2.95 -5.01
CA SER A 36 -17.66 3.48 -3.80
C SER A 36 -16.50 2.59 -3.34
N LEU A 37 -15.49 3.21 -2.72
CA LEU A 37 -14.29 2.56 -2.23
C LEU A 37 -14.17 2.83 -0.73
N ALA A 38 -14.00 1.79 0.07
CA ALA A 38 -13.74 1.89 1.50
C ALA A 38 -12.49 1.09 1.85
N VAL A 39 -11.71 1.56 2.82
CA VAL A 39 -10.50 0.87 3.30
C VAL A 39 -10.67 0.65 4.80
N SER A 40 -10.33 -0.55 5.29
CA SER A 40 -10.37 -0.83 6.73
C SER A 40 -9.54 0.17 7.51
N ALA A 41 -9.94 0.51 8.74
CA ALA A 41 -9.07 1.28 9.63
C ALA A 41 -7.68 0.61 9.76
N SER A 42 -6.61 1.40 9.76
CA SER A 42 -5.26 0.86 9.94
C SER A 42 -5.17 0.06 11.24
N SER A 43 -4.64 -1.15 11.17
CA SER A 43 -4.38 -2.04 12.31
C SER A 43 -2.89 -2.41 12.35
N VAL A 44 -2.47 -3.21 13.33
CA VAL A 44 -1.13 -3.82 13.30
C VAL A 44 -1.20 -5.08 12.45
N VAL A 45 -0.53 -5.06 11.30
CA VAL A 45 -0.48 -6.17 10.33
C VAL A 45 0.92 -6.77 10.27
N ALA A 46 1.02 -8.03 9.84
CA ALA A 46 2.30 -8.66 9.51
C ALA A 46 2.90 -8.06 8.22
N VAL A 47 4.23 -8.05 8.13
CA VAL A 47 4.97 -7.69 6.92
C VAL A 47 6.02 -8.77 6.68
N ASP A 48 5.99 -9.39 5.50
CA ASP A 48 6.87 -10.51 5.16
C ASP A 48 8.16 -10.02 4.49
N ALA A 49 9.28 -10.71 4.73
CA ALA A 49 10.51 -10.49 3.98
C ALA A 49 10.50 -11.31 2.69
N VAL A 50 10.91 -10.71 1.57
CA VAL A 50 11.07 -11.37 0.26
C VAL A 50 12.46 -11.12 -0.34
N THR A 51 12.84 -11.95 -1.31
CA THR A 51 14.11 -11.83 -2.05
C THR A 51 14.30 -10.48 -2.74
N ARG A 52 15.48 -9.87 -2.57
CA ARG A 52 15.88 -8.61 -3.26
C ARG A 52 15.97 -8.71 -4.78
N ALA A 53 16.19 -9.90 -5.34
CA ALA A 53 16.19 -10.09 -6.80
C ALA A 53 14.83 -9.77 -7.43
N HIS A 54 13.73 -9.98 -6.69
CA HIS A 54 12.37 -9.81 -7.21
C HIS A 54 11.42 -9.13 -6.20
N PRO A 55 11.70 -7.92 -5.67
CA PRO A 55 10.84 -7.25 -4.67
C PRO A 55 9.41 -7.02 -5.19
N LYS A 56 9.30 -6.90 -6.52
CA LYS A 56 8.10 -6.60 -7.28
C LYS A 56 7.77 -7.68 -8.33
N GLY A 57 8.41 -8.87 -8.22
CA GLY A 57 8.03 -10.05 -9.00
C GLY A 57 6.78 -10.73 -8.44
N ARG A 58 6.08 -11.51 -9.27
CA ARG A 58 5.02 -12.42 -8.80
C ARG A 58 5.63 -13.46 -7.86
N ASP A 59 6.70 -14.09 -8.33
CA ASP A 59 7.34 -15.25 -7.69
C ASP A 59 8.46 -14.81 -6.74
N ALA A 60 8.23 -13.69 -6.05
CA ALA A 60 9.11 -13.17 -5.01
C ALA A 60 9.09 -14.15 -3.82
N ALA A 61 10.11 -15.01 -3.73
CA ALA A 61 10.18 -16.01 -2.68
C ALA A 61 10.15 -15.34 -1.30
N VAL A 62 9.22 -15.79 -0.46
CA VAL A 62 9.10 -15.34 0.93
C VAL A 62 10.25 -15.94 1.72
N LEU A 63 11.16 -15.08 2.15
CA LEU A 63 12.29 -15.45 3.00
C LEU A 63 11.83 -15.67 4.45
N ARG A 64 10.84 -14.88 4.89
CA ARG A 64 10.32 -14.93 6.26
C ARG A 64 8.94 -14.29 6.39
N GLU A 65 7.95 -15.11 6.72
CA GLU A 65 6.64 -14.63 7.13
C GLU A 65 6.71 -13.89 8.47
N GLY A 66 5.93 -12.81 8.62
CA GLY A 66 5.88 -12.02 9.86
C GLY A 66 7.23 -11.45 10.29
N TYR A 67 8.13 -11.17 9.33
CA TYR A 67 9.43 -10.54 9.55
C TYR A 67 9.32 -9.23 10.35
N GLY A 68 8.37 -8.40 9.95
CA GLY A 68 8.06 -7.13 10.59
C GLY A 68 6.58 -6.92 10.82
N ARG A 69 6.26 -5.69 11.21
CA ARG A 69 4.91 -5.19 11.43
C ARG A 69 4.71 -3.88 10.69
N GLY A 70 3.47 -3.62 10.30
CA GLY A 70 3.03 -2.34 9.77
C GLY A 70 1.82 -1.81 10.53
N ARG A 71 1.68 -0.49 10.63
CA ARG A 71 0.42 0.17 11.00
C ARG A 71 -0.31 0.56 9.72
N LEU A 72 -1.09 -0.37 9.18
CA LEU A 72 -1.65 -0.33 7.83
C LEU A 72 -3.05 -0.98 7.80
N PRO A 73 -3.89 -0.68 6.80
CA PRO A 73 -5.16 -1.38 6.62
C PRO A 73 -4.93 -2.87 6.32
N HIS A 74 -5.95 -3.71 6.50
CA HIS A 74 -5.90 -5.14 6.21
C HIS A 74 -6.89 -5.56 5.10
N SER A 75 -7.77 -4.65 4.68
CA SER A 75 -8.72 -4.91 3.58
C SER A 75 -9.21 -3.62 2.91
N VAL A 76 -9.76 -3.78 1.73
CA VAL A 76 -10.41 -2.75 0.92
C VAL A 76 -11.72 -3.31 0.37
N THR A 77 -12.81 -2.58 0.52
CA THR A 77 -14.13 -2.94 0.02
C THR A 77 -14.47 -2.05 -1.18
N VAL A 78 -14.88 -2.69 -2.27
CA VAL A 78 -15.44 -2.02 -3.45
C VAL A 78 -16.93 -2.34 -3.50
N THR A 79 -17.76 -1.31 -3.66
CA THR A 79 -19.20 -1.44 -3.84
C THR A 79 -19.60 -0.83 -5.17
N ASN A 80 -20.40 -1.56 -5.95
CA ASN A 80 -21.02 -1.08 -7.16
C ASN A 80 -22.28 -0.29 -6.81
N ASP A 81 -22.28 1.02 -7.06
CA ASP A 81 -23.41 1.90 -6.74
C ASP A 81 -24.46 1.90 -7.89
N ARG A 82 -24.28 1.09 -8.95
CA ARG A 82 -25.19 1.01 -10.10
C ARG A 82 -26.24 -0.10 -9.98
N THR A 83 -27.32 0.04 -10.74
CA THR A 83 -28.44 -0.91 -10.85
C THR A 83 -28.16 -2.13 -11.75
N GLY A 84 -26.95 -2.27 -12.30
CA GLY A 84 -26.56 -3.39 -13.15
C GLY A 84 -25.14 -3.86 -12.81
N SER A 85 -24.84 -5.12 -13.15
CA SER A 85 -23.53 -5.73 -12.91
C SER A 85 -22.43 -5.02 -13.70
N GLN A 86 -21.23 -4.94 -13.11
CA GLN A 86 -20.16 -4.09 -13.62
C GLN A 86 -18.78 -4.67 -13.26
N TRP A 87 -17.88 -4.71 -14.23
CA TRP A 87 -16.49 -5.10 -14.02
C TRP A 87 -15.67 -3.98 -13.39
N PHE A 88 -14.87 -4.34 -12.39
CA PHE A 88 -13.94 -3.47 -11.66
C PHE A 88 -12.55 -4.09 -11.60
N ARG A 89 -11.53 -3.26 -11.42
CA ARG A 89 -10.19 -3.69 -10.99
C ARG A 89 -9.62 -2.67 -10.02
N LEU A 90 -8.80 -3.13 -9.07
CA LEU A 90 -8.03 -2.24 -8.21
C LEU A 90 -6.64 -1.96 -8.79
N ARG A 91 -6.12 -0.77 -8.50
CA ARG A 91 -4.71 -0.44 -8.63
C ARG A 91 -4.18 0.02 -7.27
N VAL A 92 -3.12 -0.62 -6.78
CA VAL A 92 -2.42 -0.25 -5.55
C VAL A 92 -0.99 0.16 -5.88
N LEU A 93 -0.62 1.38 -5.50
CA LEU A 93 0.73 1.92 -5.66
C LEU A 93 1.29 2.33 -4.29
N ASP A 94 2.60 2.21 -4.13
CA ASP A 94 3.32 2.63 -2.93
C ASP A 94 4.55 3.48 -3.28
N ASP A 95 5.01 4.31 -2.33
CA ASP A 95 6.13 5.25 -2.51
C ASP A 95 7.52 4.65 -2.25
N LEU A 96 7.62 3.35 -1.95
CA LEU A 96 8.89 2.69 -1.62
C LEU A 96 9.37 1.78 -2.75
N THR A 97 10.68 1.72 -2.97
CA THR A 97 11.27 0.88 -4.03
C THR A 97 11.14 -0.62 -3.73
N ASP A 98 11.24 -0.99 -2.46
CA ASP A 98 11.45 -2.36 -1.97
C ASP A 98 10.24 -2.93 -1.23
N PHE A 99 9.17 -2.14 -1.09
CA PHE A 99 7.90 -2.56 -0.50
C PHE A 99 6.93 -3.04 -1.59
N ARG A 100 5.92 -3.81 -1.18
CA ARG A 100 4.81 -4.18 -2.03
C ARG A 100 3.54 -4.44 -1.21
N VAL A 101 2.42 -3.99 -1.74
CA VAL A 101 1.07 -4.40 -1.32
C VAL A 101 0.52 -5.43 -2.31
N THR A 102 -0.11 -6.48 -1.80
CA THR A 102 -0.80 -7.53 -2.57
C THR A 102 -2.27 -7.62 -2.19
N VAL A 103 -3.13 -7.98 -3.13
CA VAL A 103 -4.61 -7.96 -3.00
C VAL A 103 -5.15 -9.36 -3.22
N ASP A 104 -5.88 -9.92 -2.25
CA ASP A 104 -6.36 -11.33 -2.27
C ASP A 104 -5.25 -12.36 -2.52
N GLY A 105 -4.04 -12.10 -2.03
CA GLY A 105 -2.83 -12.90 -2.32
C GLY A 105 -2.35 -12.81 -3.78
N GLY A 106 -3.17 -12.27 -4.67
CA GLY A 106 -2.84 -11.95 -6.04
C GLY A 106 -1.77 -10.86 -6.11
N LEU A 107 -0.74 -11.15 -6.89
CA LEU A 107 0.31 -10.17 -7.20
C LEU A 107 -0.08 -9.39 -8.44
N ALA A 108 0.03 -8.07 -8.34
CA ALA A 108 -0.21 -7.20 -9.49
C ALA A 108 0.69 -7.59 -10.67
N THR A 109 0.13 -7.50 -11.87
CA THR A 109 0.69 -8.10 -13.10
C THR A 109 2.13 -7.65 -13.40
N PRO A 110 2.97 -8.50 -14.02
CA PRO A 110 4.40 -8.27 -14.05
C PRO A 110 4.88 -7.15 -14.98
N VAL A 111 6.07 -6.64 -14.64
CA VAL A 111 7.03 -5.84 -15.41
C VAL A 111 6.62 -4.44 -15.91
N SER A 112 5.49 -4.23 -16.60
CA SER A 112 5.15 -2.91 -17.18
C SER A 112 4.07 -2.13 -16.44
N ARG A 113 3.15 -2.83 -15.75
CA ARG A 113 1.85 -2.29 -15.31
C ARG A 113 1.66 -2.46 -13.80
N ARG A 114 2.53 -1.81 -13.01
CA ARG A 114 2.57 -1.93 -11.54
C ARG A 114 1.22 -1.55 -10.89
N GLY A 115 0.78 -2.42 -9.99
CA GLY A 115 -0.29 -2.15 -9.02
C GLY A 115 -1.65 -2.74 -9.36
N PHE A 116 -1.92 -3.13 -10.60
CA PHE A 116 -3.24 -3.65 -11.00
C PHE A 116 -3.51 -5.08 -10.49
N GLY A 117 -4.58 -5.25 -9.73
CA GLY A 117 -5.15 -6.55 -9.40
C GLY A 117 -5.98 -7.13 -10.55
N ALA A 118 -6.36 -8.40 -10.44
CA ALA A 118 -7.22 -9.06 -11.42
C ALA A 118 -8.61 -8.37 -11.50
N PRO A 119 -9.24 -8.30 -12.69
CA PRO A 119 -10.62 -7.87 -12.83
C PRO A 119 -11.60 -8.76 -12.05
N PHE A 120 -12.64 -8.16 -11.49
CA PHE A 120 -13.76 -8.87 -10.85
C PHE A 120 -15.09 -8.21 -11.20
N LEU A 121 -16.12 -9.03 -11.34
CA LEU A 121 -17.49 -8.59 -11.58
C LEU A 121 -18.21 -8.39 -10.24
N LEU A 122 -18.87 -7.24 -10.08
CA LEU A 122 -19.84 -7.02 -9.01
C LEU A 122 -21.25 -7.02 -9.59
N GLY A 123 -22.21 -7.51 -8.82
CA GLY A 123 -23.64 -7.38 -9.11
C GLY A 123 -24.15 -5.96 -8.89
N PRO A 124 -25.46 -5.70 -9.04
CA PRO A 124 -26.06 -4.40 -8.77
C PRO A 124 -26.06 -4.06 -7.26
N ALA A 125 -26.14 -2.77 -6.93
CA ALA A 125 -26.09 -2.23 -5.57
C ALA A 125 -27.08 -2.86 -4.57
N SER A 126 -28.27 -3.26 -5.06
CA SER A 126 -29.33 -3.87 -4.25
C SER A 126 -29.18 -5.40 -4.06
N GLY A 127 -28.18 -6.02 -4.70
CA GLY A 127 -27.96 -7.46 -4.64
C GLY A 127 -26.85 -7.86 -3.66
N ALA A 128 -26.88 -9.10 -3.16
CA ALA A 128 -25.87 -9.66 -2.26
C ALA A 128 -24.43 -9.70 -2.85
N GLN A 129 -24.28 -9.48 -4.15
CA GLN A 129 -22.99 -9.40 -4.87
C GLN A 129 -22.61 -7.96 -5.26
N GLY A 130 -23.34 -6.95 -4.77
CA GLY A 130 -23.06 -5.53 -5.05
C GLY A 130 -21.75 -5.02 -4.45
N SER A 131 -21.20 -5.71 -3.45
CA SER A 131 -19.94 -5.37 -2.79
C SER A 131 -18.98 -6.56 -2.72
N ARG A 132 -17.67 -6.28 -2.77
CA ARG A 132 -16.61 -7.25 -2.47
C ARG A 132 -15.55 -6.62 -1.58
N THR A 133 -15.26 -7.29 -0.47
CA THR A 133 -14.08 -7.01 0.35
C THR A 133 -12.91 -7.85 -0.14
N LEU A 134 -11.78 -7.19 -0.33
CA LEU A 134 -10.52 -7.75 -0.79
C LEU A 134 -9.49 -7.60 0.33
N SER A 135 -8.75 -8.65 0.63
CA SER A 135 -7.70 -8.67 1.64
C SER A 135 -6.43 -7.97 1.16
N LEU A 136 -5.73 -7.28 2.06
CA LEU A 136 -4.44 -6.62 1.80
C LEU A 136 -3.32 -7.31 2.58
N SER A 137 -2.22 -7.58 1.89
CA SER A 137 -1.00 -8.19 2.46
C SER A 137 0.25 -7.42 2.05
N TYR A 138 1.32 -7.52 2.84
CA TYR A 138 2.46 -6.59 2.78
C TYR A 138 3.80 -7.31 2.79
N ARG A 139 4.69 -6.91 1.87
CA ARG A 139 5.99 -7.54 1.66
C ARG A 139 7.09 -6.49 1.55
N THR A 140 8.30 -6.80 2.02
CA THR A 140 9.49 -5.95 1.91
C THR A 140 10.72 -6.75 1.49
N ALA A 141 11.55 -6.18 0.61
CA ALA A 141 12.90 -6.67 0.29
C ALA A 141 14.02 -5.83 0.96
N ALA A 142 13.63 -4.78 1.70
CA ALA A 142 14.54 -3.95 2.48
C ALA A 142 14.42 -4.23 3.98
N GLU A 143 15.53 -4.02 4.67
CA GLU A 143 15.58 -4.05 6.13
C GLU A 143 14.70 -2.93 6.70
N LEU A 144 13.86 -3.31 7.67
CA LEU A 144 13.04 -2.34 8.40
C LEU A 144 13.77 -1.90 9.67
N PRO A 145 13.60 -0.65 10.11
CA PRO A 145 14.13 -0.21 11.39
C PRO A 145 13.58 -1.08 12.53
N TYR A 146 14.42 -1.35 13.53
CA TYR A 146 14.04 -2.21 14.65
C TYR A 146 13.26 -1.43 15.70
N SER A 147 12.18 -2.02 16.19
CA SER A 147 11.52 -1.56 17.42
C SER A 147 11.05 -2.72 18.29
N ARG A 148 11.17 -2.52 19.61
CA ARG A 148 10.51 -3.36 20.63
C ARG A 148 9.03 -3.03 20.81
N SER A 149 8.50 -2.02 20.12
CA SER A 149 7.11 -1.57 20.30
C SER A 149 6.13 -2.70 19.96
N THR A 150 5.42 -3.15 21.00
CA THR A 150 4.24 -4.02 20.93
C THR A 150 2.94 -3.22 20.83
N SER A 151 3.01 -1.88 20.92
CA SER A 151 1.85 -0.98 20.90
C SER A 151 1.04 -1.12 19.61
N LEU A 152 -0.29 -1.07 19.74
CA LEU A 152 -1.20 -1.02 18.60
C LEU A 152 -1.02 0.25 17.75
N LEU A 153 -0.43 1.30 18.30
CA LEU A 153 -0.09 2.54 17.59
C LEU A 153 1.27 2.47 16.86
N GLY A 154 2.06 1.41 17.11
CA GLY A 154 3.43 1.26 16.61
C GLY A 154 4.48 2.03 17.44
N PRO A 155 5.71 2.15 16.94
CA PRO A 155 6.76 2.99 17.54
C PRO A 155 6.53 4.49 17.32
N THR A 156 6.98 5.31 18.27
CA THR A 156 6.86 6.78 18.24
C THR A 156 8.15 7.51 17.85
N GLN A 157 9.31 6.88 18.02
CA GLN A 157 10.61 7.48 17.68
C GLN A 157 10.90 7.34 16.16
N PRO A 158 11.29 8.41 15.44
CA PRO A 158 11.43 8.38 13.97
C PRO A 158 12.46 7.39 13.41
N ASP A 159 13.48 7.04 14.18
CA ASP A 159 14.52 6.05 13.85
C ASP A 159 14.03 4.60 14.00
N GLN A 160 12.88 4.38 14.64
CA GLN A 160 12.31 3.06 14.90
C GLN A 160 11.30 2.60 13.85
N PHE A 161 11.01 3.40 12.82
CA PHE A 161 10.11 3.01 11.72
C PHE A 161 10.45 3.66 10.37
N ARG A 162 10.09 2.98 9.28
CA ARG A 162 10.04 3.55 7.93
C ARG A 162 8.60 4.01 7.66
N ARG A 163 8.40 5.21 7.12
CA ARG A 163 7.09 5.67 6.63
C ARG A 163 6.82 5.08 5.24
N VAL A 164 5.55 4.83 4.94
CA VAL A 164 5.06 4.44 3.62
C VAL A 164 3.77 5.19 3.31
N ARG A 165 3.58 5.56 2.03
CA ARG A 165 2.33 6.07 1.49
C ARG A 165 1.82 5.09 0.43
N ILE A 166 0.54 4.77 0.50
CA ILE A 166 -0.14 3.86 -0.42
C ILE A 166 -1.28 4.63 -1.09
N ALA A 167 -1.34 4.59 -2.42
CA ALA A 167 -2.49 5.04 -3.19
C ALA A 167 -3.27 3.82 -3.67
N ILE A 168 -4.53 3.70 -3.26
CA ILE A 168 -5.45 2.65 -3.71
C ILE A 168 -6.48 3.33 -4.61
N SER A 169 -6.69 2.82 -5.81
CA SER A 169 -7.74 3.32 -6.71
C SER A 169 -8.54 2.19 -7.35
N VAL A 170 -9.82 2.43 -7.58
CA VAL A 170 -10.73 1.53 -8.29
C VAL A 170 -11.00 2.07 -9.69
N GLN A 171 -10.85 1.21 -10.68
CA GLN A 171 -11.23 1.45 -12.06
C GLN A 171 -12.41 0.55 -12.46
N ARG A 172 -13.20 1.05 -13.40
CA ARG A 172 -14.41 0.43 -13.93
C ARG A 172 -14.21 0.17 -15.43
N PHE A 173 -14.64 -0.98 -15.92
CA PHE A 173 -14.61 -1.27 -17.36
C PHE A 173 -15.80 -0.62 -18.06
N GLU A 174 -15.57 0.03 -19.20
CA GLU A 174 -16.59 0.72 -20.01
C GLU A 174 -16.88 0.01 -21.34
N GLY A 175 -16.09 -1.02 -21.68
CA GLY A 175 -16.33 -1.86 -22.86
C GLY A 175 -17.44 -2.90 -22.63
N SER A 176 -17.92 -3.47 -23.75
CA SER A 176 -18.82 -4.63 -23.75
C SER A 176 -18.05 -5.94 -23.61
N GLY A 177 -18.55 -6.86 -22.77
CA GLY A 177 -17.98 -8.21 -22.59
C GLY A 177 -17.08 -8.35 -21.35
N THR A 178 -16.27 -9.40 -21.33
CA THR A 178 -15.32 -9.69 -20.25
C THR A 178 -13.99 -8.97 -20.56
N PRO A 179 -13.46 -8.12 -19.67
CA PRO A 179 -12.19 -7.46 -19.89
C PRO A 179 -11.03 -8.46 -19.86
N SER A 180 -9.95 -8.15 -20.58
CA SER A 180 -8.70 -8.88 -20.46
C SER A 180 -8.16 -8.81 -19.03
N SER A 181 -7.60 -9.93 -18.56
CA SER A 181 -6.73 -9.93 -17.36
C SER A 181 -5.39 -9.25 -17.64
N GLU A 182 -5.00 -9.17 -18.92
CA GLU A 182 -3.91 -8.32 -19.38
C GLU A 182 -4.25 -6.86 -19.11
N ALA A 183 -3.31 -6.16 -18.46
CA ALA A 183 -3.53 -4.83 -17.89
C ALA A 183 -3.47 -3.71 -18.95
N ASP A 184 -4.07 -3.92 -20.11
CA ASP A 184 -4.32 -2.83 -21.04
C ASP A 184 -5.29 -1.84 -20.41
N ASP A 185 -5.01 -0.55 -20.55
CA ASP A 185 -5.87 0.52 -20.00
C ASP A 185 -7.05 0.82 -20.93
N HIS A 186 -7.08 0.23 -22.13
CA HIS A 186 -8.20 0.33 -23.06
C HIS A 186 -9.50 -0.17 -22.41
N GLY A 187 -10.50 0.71 -22.41
CA GLY A 187 -11.80 0.46 -21.78
C GLY A 187 -11.83 0.60 -20.25
N TRP A 188 -10.75 0.99 -19.57
CA TRP A 188 -10.74 1.15 -18.11
C TRP A 188 -10.74 2.62 -17.68
N ALA A 189 -11.83 3.07 -17.05
CA ALA A 189 -11.97 4.42 -16.50
C ALA A 189 -11.73 4.44 -14.98
N LEU A 190 -11.08 5.49 -14.47
CA LEU A 190 -11.02 5.76 -13.03
C LEU A 190 -12.40 6.15 -12.52
N VAL A 191 -12.87 5.54 -11.43
CA VAL A 191 -14.12 5.93 -10.78
C VAL A 191 -13.93 7.29 -10.11
N ALA A 192 -14.84 8.24 -10.34
CA ALA A 192 -14.82 9.53 -9.66
C ALA A 192 -14.91 9.35 -8.14
N GLY A 193 -13.97 9.91 -7.38
CA GLY A 193 -13.82 9.68 -5.93
C GLY A 193 -13.24 8.30 -5.56
N GLY A 194 -13.03 7.41 -6.53
CA GLY A 194 -12.48 6.06 -6.34
C GLY A 194 -10.97 6.01 -6.15
N MET A 195 -10.38 6.94 -5.42
CA MET A 195 -8.97 6.94 -5.04
C MET A 195 -8.80 7.36 -3.57
N ILE A 196 -8.08 6.55 -2.80
CA ILE A 196 -7.80 6.76 -1.37
C ILE A 196 -6.29 6.73 -1.15
N PHE A 197 -5.80 7.67 -0.35
CA PHE A 197 -4.42 7.72 0.11
C PHE A 197 -4.33 7.27 1.57
N VAL A 198 -3.41 6.36 1.84
CA VAL A 198 -3.13 5.82 3.18
C VAL A 198 -1.69 6.13 3.54
N ALA A 199 -1.46 6.67 4.73
CA ALA A 199 -0.12 6.77 5.32
C ALA A 199 0.03 5.69 6.40
N GLY A 200 1.20 5.09 6.49
CA GLY A 200 1.52 4.07 7.49
C GLY A 200 2.99 4.06 7.92
N THR A 201 3.28 3.19 8.88
CA THR A 201 4.62 2.96 9.42
C THR A 201 4.96 1.47 9.36
N LEU A 202 6.24 1.16 9.18
CA LEU A 202 6.79 -0.19 9.03
C LEU A 202 8.00 -0.36 9.97
N TRP A 203 8.07 -1.45 10.72
CA TRP A 203 9.20 -1.76 11.62
C TRP A 203 9.42 -3.28 11.73
N ARG A 204 10.64 -3.74 12.05
CA ARG A 204 10.88 -5.13 12.44
C ARG A 204 10.84 -5.28 13.96
N THR A 205 10.36 -6.43 14.43
CA THR A 205 10.23 -6.74 15.87
C THR A 205 11.33 -7.68 16.38
N ARG A 206 12.20 -8.19 15.51
CA ARG A 206 13.32 -9.07 15.84
C ARG A 206 14.64 -8.45 15.39
N MET A 207 15.64 -8.47 16.27
CA MET A 207 17.04 -8.21 15.88
C MET A 207 17.62 -9.51 15.33
N ALA A 208 17.50 -9.77 14.02
CA ALA A 208 18.33 -10.80 13.39
C ALA A 208 19.62 -10.15 12.88
N ARG A 209 20.75 -10.86 13.02
CA ARG A 209 22.07 -10.34 12.59
C ARG A 209 22.26 -10.33 11.06
N VAL A 210 21.44 -11.09 10.33
CA VAL A 210 21.37 -11.11 8.86
C VAL A 210 19.90 -11.28 8.48
N ASP A 211 19.27 -10.25 7.92
CA ASP A 211 17.87 -10.31 7.45
C ASP A 211 17.76 -10.50 5.93
N PHE A 212 18.77 -10.05 5.17
CA PHE A 212 18.81 -10.13 3.71
C PHE A 212 20.22 -10.51 3.25
N THR A 213 20.41 -11.77 2.86
CA THR A 213 21.60 -12.18 2.11
C THR A 213 21.56 -11.59 0.71
N VAL A 214 22.65 -10.97 0.28
CA VAL A 214 22.86 -10.64 -1.13
C VAL A 214 23.50 -11.86 -1.78
N THR A 215 22.72 -12.63 -2.52
CA THR A 215 23.27 -13.67 -3.39
C THR A 215 23.87 -12.96 -4.62
N SER A 216 25.17 -13.12 -4.82
CA SER A 216 25.81 -12.75 -6.08
C SER A 216 25.20 -13.55 -7.24
N PRO A 217 25.13 -13.03 -8.48
CA PRO A 217 24.83 -13.85 -9.65
C PRO A 217 25.83 -15.00 -9.87
N THR A 218 26.98 -15.01 -9.18
CA THR A 218 27.94 -16.13 -9.14
C THR A 218 27.61 -17.23 -8.12
N GLY A 219 26.57 -17.06 -7.30
CA GLY A 219 26.20 -18.01 -6.23
C GLY A 219 26.83 -17.69 -4.86
N ASP A 220 27.83 -16.82 -4.79
CA ASP A 220 28.46 -16.42 -3.53
C ASP A 220 27.49 -15.63 -2.64
N SER A 221 27.36 -16.05 -1.38
CA SER A 221 26.53 -15.39 -0.37
C SER A 221 27.39 -14.45 0.49
N LEU A 222 27.38 -13.16 0.16
CA LEU A 222 28.04 -12.15 0.97
C LEU A 222 27.14 -11.73 2.14
N ALA A 223 27.53 -12.14 3.35
CA ALA A 223 26.96 -11.62 4.59
C ALA A 223 27.44 -10.17 4.79
N LEU A 224 26.54 -9.20 4.65
CA LEU A 224 26.82 -7.80 4.97
C LEU A 224 26.97 -7.64 6.48
N HIS A 225 28.22 -7.67 6.96
CA HIS A 225 28.53 -7.28 8.34
C HIS A 225 28.28 -5.78 8.53
N PRO A 226 27.63 -5.36 9.64
CA PRO A 226 27.56 -3.95 9.99
C PRO A 226 28.98 -3.42 10.30
N PRO A 227 29.26 -2.12 10.06
CA PRO A 227 30.55 -1.53 10.37
C PRO A 227 30.84 -1.66 11.87
N ILE A 228 32.03 -2.16 12.19
CA ILE A 228 32.52 -2.29 13.57
C ILE A 228 32.65 -0.88 14.16
N ARG A 229 31.72 -0.50 15.04
CA ARG A 229 31.91 0.68 15.89
C ARG A 229 32.97 0.37 16.93
N HIS A 230 34.20 0.82 16.67
CA HIS A 230 35.17 1.02 17.73
C HIS A 230 34.69 2.17 18.63
N SER A 231 34.09 1.85 19.77
CA SER A 231 33.99 2.78 20.89
C SER A 231 35.39 2.95 21.50
N ARG A 232 35.90 4.18 21.47
CA ARG A 232 36.81 4.69 22.50
C ARG A 232 35.96 5.33 23.60
#